data_AF-A0A2V9ICK0-F1
#
_entry.id   AF-A0A2V9ICK0-F1
#
_cell.length_a   1.000
_cell.length_b   1.000
_cell.length_c   1.000
_cell.angle_alpha   90.00
_cell.angle_beta   90.00
_cell.angle_gamma   90.00
#
_symmetry.space_group_name_H-M   'P 1'
#
loop_
_entity.id
_entity.type
_entity.pdbx_description
1 polymer ?
#
loop_
_entity_poly.entity_id
_entity_poly.type
_entity_poly.pdbx_seq_one_letter_code
_entity_poly.pdbx_strand_id
1 'polypeptide(L)'
;MVYSHEGFDESAQTLFKLVQKAQEIRPGSKRKLFLDIEGHRTSDGSFDAAMLELQMEFLVGFLARFLSEIHCPLMSVTNPKPQENEIPPELIIKTSESDE
;
A
#
# COMPACT_ATOMS: atom_id res chain seq x y z
N MET A 1 1.26 5.14 8.65
CA MET A 1 0.48 4.42 9.67
C MET A 1 -0.94 4.35 9.15
N VAL A 2 -1.60 3.21 9.31
CA VAL A 2 -3.04 3.05 9.10
C VAL A 2 -3.70 3.00 10.47
N TYR A 3 -4.72 3.82 10.68
CA TYR A 3 -5.49 3.89 11.91
C TYR A 3 -6.74 3.02 11.84
N SER A 4 -7.25 2.62 13.00
CA SER A 4 -8.37 1.68 13.13
C SER A 4 -9.70 2.11 12.50
N HIS A 5 -9.83 3.37 12.09
CA HIS A 5 -11.03 3.91 11.43
C HIS A 5 -10.90 3.94 9.91
N GLU A 6 -9.70 3.70 9.37
CA GLU A 6 -9.44 3.75 7.93
C GLU A 6 -9.80 2.41 7.28
N GLY A 7 -10.45 2.48 6.12
CA GLY A 7 -10.73 1.30 5.30
C GLY A 7 -9.59 0.96 4.33
N PHE A 8 -9.81 -0.05 3.49
CA PHE A 8 -8.89 -0.38 2.39
C PHE A 8 -8.70 0.80 1.43
N ASP A 9 -9.78 1.34 0.86
CA ASP A 9 -9.72 2.41 -0.15
C ASP A 9 -8.99 3.66 0.35
N GLU A 10 -9.32 4.11 1.56
CA GLU A 10 -8.69 5.27 2.18
C GLU A 10 -7.19 5.04 2.39
N SER A 11 -6.83 3.89 2.95
CA SER A 11 -5.44 3.52 3.19
C SER A 11 -4.65 3.42 1.88
N ALA A 12 -5.22 2.78 0.85
CA ALA A 12 -4.60 2.63 -0.46
C ALA A 12 -4.36 3.98 -1.15
N GLN A 13 -5.35 4.87 -1.11
CA GLN A 13 -5.23 6.24 -1.64
C GLN A 13 -4.16 7.05 -0.90
N THR A 14 -4.13 6.99 0.43
CA THR A 14 -3.14 7.67 1.26
C THR A 14 -1.73 7.18 0.95
N LEU A 15 -1.55 5.86 0.86
CA LEU A 15 -0.25 5.26 0.53
C LEU A 15 0.20 5.61 -0.88
N PHE A 16 -0.69 5.61 -1.87
CA PHE A 16 -0.35 6.01 -3.24
C PHE A 16 0.10 7.47 -3.32
N LYS A 17 -0.63 8.38 -2.66
CA LYS A 17 -0.25 9.80 -2.55
C LYS A 17 1.09 9.99 -1.85
N LEU A 18 1.42 9.16 -0.86
CA LEU A 18 2.72 9.20 -0.19
C LEU A 18 3.86 8.85 -1.17
N VAL A 19 3.67 7.86 -2.04
CA VAL A 19 4.65 7.51 -3.08
C VAL A 19 4.81 8.66 -4.09
N GLN A 20 3.70 9.24 -4.57
CA GLN A 20 3.74 10.44 -5.43
C GLN A 20 4.54 11.55 -4.77
N LYS A 21 4.24 11.84 -3.50
CA LYS A 21 4.91 12.91 -2.76
C LYS A 21 6.40 12.67 -2.57
N ALA A 22 6.80 11.43 -2.31
CA ALA A 22 8.21 11.07 -2.20
C ALA A 22 8.96 11.29 -3.52
N GLN A 23 8.33 10.98 -4.66
CA GLN A 23 8.90 11.22 -5.99
C GLN A 23 8.96 12.72 -6.32
N GLU A 24 7.99 13.53 -5.90
CA GLU A 24 8.05 15.00 -6.05
C GLU A 24 9.21 15.62 -5.25
N ILE A 25 9.35 15.24 -3.98
CA ILE A 25 10.35 15.85 -3.07
C ILE A 25 11.76 15.39 -3.42
N ARG A 26 11.95 14.12 -3.80
CA ARG A 26 13.25 13.55 -4.18
C ARG A 26 13.13 12.69 -5.45
N PRO A 27 13.11 13.31 -6.64
CA PRO A 27 12.97 12.58 -7.90
C PRO A 27 14.00 11.49 -8.08
N GLY A 28 13.54 10.28 -8.41
CA GLY A 28 14.40 9.12 -8.72
C GLY A 28 15.13 8.49 -7.53
N SER A 29 15.01 9.07 -6.33
CA SER A 29 15.61 8.49 -5.13
C SER A 29 14.89 7.21 -4.71
N LYS A 30 15.63 6.23 -4.17
CA LYS A 30 15.06 4.98 -3.66
C LYS A 30 13.97 5.26 -2.62
N ARG A 31 12.79 4.66 -2.81
CA ARG A 31 11.64 4.79 -1.90
C ARG A 31 11.46 3.52 -1.08
N LYS A 32 11.61 3.62 0.23
CA LYS A 32 11.32 2.55 1.18
C LYS A 32 10.04 2.87 1.92
N LEU A 33 9.07 1.95 1.92
CA LEU A 33 7.84 2.09 2.69
C LEU A 33 8.00 1.38 4.04
N PHE A 34 7.69 2.09 5.12
CA PHE A 34 7.51 1.53 6.45
C PHE A 34 6.07 1.80 6.86
N LEU A 35 5.31 0.73 7.09
CA LEU A 35 3.90 0.79 7.42
C LEU A 35 3.65 0.07 8.73
N ASP A 36 3.06 0.79 9.68
CA ASP A 36 2.41 0.21 10.85
C ASP A 36 0.89 0.30 10.66
N ILE A 37 0.18 -0.73 11.12
CA ILE A 37 -1.29 -0.81 11.08
C ILE A 37 -1.78 -0.97 12.51
N GLU A 38 -2.57 -0.01 12.97
CA GLU A 38 -3.17 0.02 14.29
C GLU A 38 -4.58 -0.59 14.24
N GLY A 39 -4.87 -1.54 15.12
CA GLY A 39 -6.15 -2.24 15.12
C GLY A 39 -6.29 -3.20 13.93
N HIS A 40 -7.48 -3.21 13.31
CA HIS A 40 -7.82 -4.13 12.22
C HIS A 40 -7.55 -5.60 12.54
N ARG A 41 -7.80 -5.99 13.79
CA ARG A 41 -7.61 -7.35 14.25
C ARG A 41 -8.94 -8.07 14.39
N THR A 42 -8.99 -9.30 13.88
CA THR A 42 -10.03 -10.26 14.20
C THR A 42 -9.81 -10.83 15.60
N SER A 43 -10.80 -11.54 16.14
CA SER A 43 -10.75 -12.10 17.50
C SER A 43 -9.63 -13.12 17.73
N ASP A 44 -9.10 -13.72 16.66
CA ASP A 44 -7.95 -14.63 16.68
C ASP A 44 -6.59 -13.90 16.58
N GLY A 45 -6.61 -12.56 16.47
CA GLY A 45 -5.42 -11.72 16.34
C GLY A 45 -4.89 -11.56 14.91
N SER A 46 -5.51 -12.20 13.91
CA SER A 46 -5.20 -11.98 12.50
C SER A 46 -5.61 -10.58 12.05
N PHE A 47 -5.11 -10.10 10.91
CA PHE A 47 -5.69 -8.91 10.29
C PHE A 47 -7.06 -9.23 9.68
N ASP A 48 -7.97 -8.25 9.70
CA ASP A 48 -9.20 -8.34 8.91
C ASP A 48 -8.91 -8.46 7.40
N ALA A 49 -9.93 -8.83 6.63
CA ALA A 49 -9.78 -9.07 5.19
C ALA A 49 -9.24 -7.82 4.45
N ALA A 50 -9.68 -6.63 4.84
CA ALA A 50 -9.26 -5.37 4.22
C ALA A 50 -7.76 -5.10 4.42
N MET A 51 -7.24 -5.31 5.63
CA MET A 51 -5.82 -5.10 5.91
C MET A 51 -4.94 -6.25 5.43
N LEU A 52 -5.50 -7.44 5.26
CA LEU A 52 -4.82 -8.53 4.57
C LEU A 52 -4.67 -8.20 3.08
N GLU A 53 -5.75 -7.76 2.42
CA GLU A 53 -5.76 -7.33 1.02
C GLU A 53 -4.81 -6.14 0.79
N LEU A 54 -4.84 -5.14 1.68
CA LEU A 54 -3.93 -4.00 1.62
C LEU A 54 -2.48 -4.46 1.61
N GLN A 55 -2.10 -5.35 2.53
CA GLN A 55 -0.70 -5.79 2.67
C GLN A 55 -0.26 -6.75 1.57
N MET A 56 -1.11 -7.68 1.15
CA MET A 56 -0.70 -8.77 0.25
C MET A 56 -0.98 -8.46 -1.22
N GLU A 57 -2.10 -7.81 -1.53
CA GLU A 57 -2.51 -7.57 -2.91
C GLU A 57 -2.12 -6.16 -3.35
N PHE A 58 -2.51 -5.14 -2.58
CA PHE A 58 -2.22 -3.76 -2.96
C PHE A 58 -0.73 -3.43 -2.81
N LEU A 59 -0.12 -3.65 -1.63
CA LEU A 59 1.28 -3.30 -1.42
C LEU A 59 2.23 -4.12 -2.30
N VAL A 60 2.11 -5.45 -2.30
CA VAL A 60 3.03 -6.32 -3.07
C VAL A 60 2.65 -6.36 -4.55
N GLY A 61 1.37 -6.58 -4.84
CA GLY A 61 0.89 -6.82 -6.20
C GLY A 61 0.85 -5.57 -7.06
N PHE A 62 0.60 -4.40 -6.47
CA PHE A 62 0.46 -3.14 -7.21
C PHE A 62 1.54 -2.11 -6.84
N LEU A 63 1.65 -1.71 -5.57
CA LEU A 63 2.45 -0.56 -5.15
C LEU A 63 3.96 -0.83 -5.21
N ALA A 64 4.39 -2.09 -5.05
CA ALA A 64 5.79 -2.50 -5.01
C ALA A 64 6.60 -2.02 -6.21
N ARG A 65 5.99 -1.91 -7.39
CA ARG A 65 6.68 -1.43 -8.60
C ARG A 65 7.24 -0.01 -8.46
N PHE A 66 6.64 0.83 -7.61
CA PHE A 66 7.08 2.21 -7.37
C PHE A 66 8.01 2.34 -6.15
N LEU A 67 8.29 1.24 -5.46
CA LEU A 67 9.08 1.19 -4.23
C LEU A 67 10.32 0.31 -4.44
N SER A 68 11.39 0.58 -3.68
CA SER A 68 12.54 -0.30 -3.60
C SER A 68 12.36 -1.37 -2.53
N GLU A 69 11.73 -1.03 -1.41
CA GLU A 69 11.52 -1.91 -0.26
C GLU A 69 10.17 -1.61 0.41
N ILE A 70 9.52 -2.63 0.95
CA ILE A 70 8.30 -2.53 1.76
C ILE A 70 8.53 -3.26 3.08
N HIS A 71 8.21 -2.60 4.17
CA HIS A 71 8.18 -3.16 5.51
C HIS A 71 6.80 -2.92 6.11
N CYS A 72 6.04 -3.97 6.33
CA CYS A 72 4.74 -3.93 6.99
C CYS A 72 4.61 -5.09 7.99
N PRO A 73 3.56 -5.12 8.84
CA PRO A 73 3.51 -6.08 9.94
C PRO A 73 3.55 -7.55 9.50
N LEU A 74 3.00 -7.89 8.33
CA LEU A 74 3.01 -9.27 7.82
C LEU A 74 4.29 -9.65 7.07
N MET A 75 5.07 -8.69 6.57
CA MET A 75 6.22 -9.01 5.71
C MET A 75 7.22 -7.87 5.57
N SER A 76 8.42 -8.24 5.12
CA SER A 76 9.42 -7.30 4.60
C SER A 76 9.93 -7.82 3.27
N VAL A 77 9.80 -7.02 2.22
CA VAL A 77 10.17 -7.41 0.85
C VAL A 77 10.99 -6.33 0.16
N THR A 78 11.96 -6.77 -0.65
CA THR A 78 12.72 -5.92 -1.56
C THR A 78 12.18 -6.11 -2.98
N ASN A 79 11.95 -5.02 -3.70
CA ASN A 79 11.57 -5.08 -5.11
C ASN A 79 12.75 -5.63 -5.92
N PRO A 80 12.61 -6.79 -6.60
CA PRO A 80 13.70 -7.37 -7.39
C PRO A 80 13.96 -6.61 -8.69
N LYS A 81 13.05 -5.71 -9.10
CA LYS A 81 13.16 -4.87 -10.29
C LYS A 81 13.56 -3.44 -9.89
N PRO A 82 14.12 -2.65 -10.83
CA PRO A 82 14.24 -1.22 -10.63
C PRO A 82 12.88 -0.60 -10.32
N GLN A 83 12.83 0.31 -9.33
CA GLN A 83 11.60 1.04 -9.03
C GLN A 83 11.21 1.93 -10.24
N GLU A 84 9.92 2.01 -10.51
CA GLU A 84 9.34 2.91 -11.51
C GLU A 84 9.21 4.32 -10.91
N ASN A 85 9.61 5.34 -11.69
CA ASN A 85 9.56 6.74 -11.27
C ASN A 85 8.41 7.52 -11.93
N GLU A 86 7.81 6.96 -12.98
CA GLU A 86 6.61 7.49 -13.62
C GLU A 86 5.40 6.96 -12.86
N ILE A 87 4.95 7.73 -11.87
CA ILE A 87 3.80 7.38 -11.05
C ILE A 87 2.55 7.97 -11.72
N PRO A 88 1.47 7.19 -11.92
CA PRO A 88 0.23 7.72 -12.47
C PRO A 88 -0.30 8.92 -11.65
N PRO A 89 -1.05 9.85 -12.28
CA PRO A 89 -1.60 10.99 -11.57
C PRO A 89 -2.67 10.59 -10.54
N GLU A 90 -3.35 9.47 -10.78
CA GLU A 90 -4.48 9.01 -9.98
C GLU A 90 -4.44 7.49 -9.78
N LEU A 91 -4.92 7.04 -8.61
CA LEU A 91 -5.23 5.64 -8.34
C LEU A 91 -6.75 5.46 -8.49
N ILE A 92 -7.15 4.57 -9.39
CA ILE A 92 -8.56 4.19 -9.60
C ILE A 92 -8.75 2.80 -9.00
N ILE A 93 -9.54 2.72 -7.93
CA ILE A 93 -9.96 1.47 -7.30
C ILE A 93 -11.34 1.13 -7.85
N LYS A 94 -11.50 -0.09 -8.37
CA LYS A 94 -12.78 -0.59 -8.87
C LYS A 94 -13.22 -1.72 -7.97
N THR A 95 -14.27 -1.50 -7.20
CA THR A 95 -15.02 -2.58 -6.60
C THR A 95 -15.85 -3.25 -7.69
N SER A 96 -15.74 -4.57 -7.83
CA SER A 96 -16.76 -5.30 -8.57
C SER A 96 -18.04 -5.22 -7.75
N GLU A 97 -18.88 -4.22 -8.02
CA GLU A 97 -20.30 -4.39 -7.72
C GLU A 97 -20.72 -5.63 -8.52
N SER A 98 -21.24 -6.64 -7.83
CA SER A 98 -21.96 -7.70 -8.51
C SER A 98 -23.10 -6.99 -9.24
N ASP A 99 -23.04 -6.96 -10.56
CA ASP A 99 -24.19 -6.67 -11.41
C ASP A 99 -25.30 -7.65 -10.98
N GLU A 100 -26.25 -7.20 -10.14
CA GLU A 100 -27.54 -7.87 -9.92
C GLU A 100 -28.48 -7.63 -11.12
#